data_AF-A0A925D5J6-F1
#
_entry.id   AF-A0A925D5J6-F1
#
_cell.length_a   1.000
_cell.length_b   1.000
_cell.length_c   1.000
_cell.angle_alpha   90.00
_cell.angle_beta   90.00
_cell.angle_gamma   90.00
#
_symmetry.space_group_name_H-M   'P 1'
#
loop_
_entity.id
_entity.type
_entity.pdbx_description
1 polymer ?
#
loop_
_entity_poly.entity_id
_entity_poly.type
_entity_poly.pdbx_seq_one_letter_code
_entity_poly.pdbx_strand_id
1 'polypeptide(L)'
;MASYHEVVRHILADQKIDDGELAQLCEHVYRNGTPSLDDVRLLVELYTGVESLSEAFEDFFYGVLKKVIIADGEIQPGEQFYLLKVIYSDRVIRPRELAFLRELRKEAKHVTPAFEQLCQTAFASPATNWSVGGTPAFGTSA
;
A
#
# COMPACT_ATOMS: atom_id res chain seq x y z
N MET A 1 -2.22 9.39 -27.67
CA MET A 1 -2.16 9.29 -26.20
C MET A 1 -3.01 8.10 -25.83
N ALA A 2 -2.41 7.04 -25.29
CA ALA A 2 -3.20 5.94 -24.76
C ALA A 2 -4.13 6.49 -23.67
N SER A 3 -5.37 6.07 -23.67
CA SER A 3 -6.27 6.33 -22.55
C SER A 3 -5.61 5.76 -21.29
N TYR A 4 -5.73 6.47 -20.17
CA TYR A 4 -5.22 5.98 -18.88
C TYR A 4 -5.71 4.56 -18.54
N HIS A 5 -6.93 4.20 -18.97
CA HIS A 5 -7.45 2.84 -18.84
C HIS A 5 -6.71 1.82 -19.71
N GLU A 6 -6.17 2.23 -20.85
CA GLU A 6 -5.35 1.36 -21.70
C GLU A 6 -3.99 1.12 -21.04
N VAL A 7 -3.38 2.13 -20.41
CA VAL A 7 -2.12 1.98 -19.65
C VAL A 7 -2.29 0.97 -18.52
N VAL A 8 -3.33 1.13 -17.70
CA VAL A 8 -3.62 0.20 -16.59
C VAL A 8 -3.86 -1.23 -17.09
N ARG A 9 -4.59 -1.38 -18.20
CA ARG A 9 -4.81 -2.72 -18.80
C ARG A 9 -3.52 -3.34 -19.32
N HIS A 10 -2.63 -2.55 -19.91
CA HIS A 10 -1.33 -3.01 -20.39
C HIS A 10 -0.47 -3.52 -19.23
N ILE A 11 -0.32 -2.71 -18.18
CA ILE A 11 0.41 -3.06 -16.95
C ILE A 11 -0.12 -4.36 -16.32
N LEU A 12 -1.45 -4.48 -16.21
CA LEU A 12 -2.04 -5.69 -15.62
C LEU A 12 -1.90 -6.92 -16.53
N ALA A 13 -1.77 -6.72 -17.85
CA ALA A 13 -1.58 -7.83 -18.79
C ALA A 13 -0.11 -8.27 -18.86
N ASP A 14 0.84 -7.34 -18.78
CA ASP A 14 2.26 -7.63 -18.88
C ASP A 14 2.94 -7.84 -17.51
N GLN A 15 2.20 -7.59 -16.42
CA GLN A 15 2.59 -7.83 -15.03
C GLN A 15 3.82 -7.02 -14.59
N LYS A 16 4.09 -5.90 -15.25
CA LYS A 16 5.25 -5.03 -14.96
C LYS A 16 4.87 -3.57 -15.20
N ILE A 17 5.67 -2.66 -14.66
CA ILE A 17 5.52 -1.23 -14.88
C ILE A 17 6.84 -0.70 -15.43
N ASP A 18 6.84 -0.25 -16.67
CA ASP A 18 7.99 0.43 -17.26
C ASP A 18 8.02 1.94 -16.95
N ASP A 19 9.16 2.59 -17.23
CA ASP A 19 9.36 4.02 -16.94
C ASP A 19 8.38 4.92 -17.71
N GLY A 20 7.96 4.52 -18.91
CA GLY A 20 7.00 5.25 -19.73
C GLY A 20 5.57 5.12 -19.23
N GLU A 21 5.20 3.95 -18.72
CA GLU A 21 3.93 3.69 -18.04
C GLU A 21 3.88 4.44 -16.70
N LEU A 22 4.97 4.40 -15.92
CA LEU A 22 5.10 5.16 -14.68
C LEU A 22 4.94 6.67 -14.92
N ALA A 23 5.57 7.22 -15.97
CA ALA A 23 5.41 8.63 -16.32
C ALA A 23 3.96 8.99 -16.64
N GLN A 24 3.24 8.13 -17.35
CA GLN A 24 1.82 8.32 -17.67
C GLN A 24 0.93 8.24 -16.43
N LEU A 25 1.21 7.32 -15.49
CA LEU A 25 0.53 7.24 -14.21
C LEU A 25 0.75 8.52 -13.39
N CYS A 26 1.99 8.98 -13.28
CA CYS A 26 2.33 10.23 -12.60
C CYS A 26 1.57 11.42 -13.17
N GLU A 27 1.56 11.58 -14.49
CA GLU A 27 0.85 12.67 -15.16
C GLU A 27 -0.65 12.60 -14.90
N HIS A 28 -1.24 11.40 -14.90
CA HIS A 28 -2.67 11.23 -14.66
C HIS A 28 -3.06 11.57 -13.22
N VAL A 29 -2.36 10.99 -12.25
CA VAL A 29 -2.65 11.17 -10.81
C VAL A 29 -2.51 12.63 -10.40
N TYR A 30 -1.52 13.34 -10.92
CA TYR A 30 -1.29 14.76 -10.62
C TYR A 30 -2.00 15.73 -11.56
N ARG A 31 -2.75 15.24 -12.56
CA ARG A 31 -3.45 16.09 -13.55
C ARG A 31 -4.37 17.12 -12.90
N ASN A 32 -5.05 16.71 -11.83
CA ASN A 32 -6.01 17.54 -11.11
C ASN A 32 -5.39 18.19 -9.84
N GLY A 33 -4.07 18.16 -9.71
CA GLY A 33 -3.33 18.73 -8.59
C GLY A 33 -3.12 17.73 -7.45
N THR A 34 -4.15 17.48 -6.64
CA THR A 34 -4.04 16.59 -5.48
C THR A 34 -4.57 15.20 -5.82
N PRO A 35 -3.82 14.13 -5.52
CA PRO A 35 -4.32 12.77 -5.68
C PRO A 35 -5.57 12.55 -4.85
N SER A 36 -6.50 11.77 -5.39
CA SER A 36 -7.75 11.38 -4.75
C SER A 36 -7.69 9.95 -4.22
N LEU A 37 -8.72 9.56 -3.46
CA LEU A 37 -8.86 8.18 -2.99
C LEU A 37 -9.07 7.20 -4.16
N ASP A 38 -9.67 7.63 -5.26
CA ASP A 38 -9.83 6.82 -6.47
C ASP A 38 -8.47 6.54 -7.15
N ASP A 39 -7.57 7.52 -7.15
CA ASP A 39 -6.20 7.33 -7.63
C ASP A 39 -5.46 6.31 -6.76
N VAL A 40 -5.57 6.42 -5.44
CA VAL A 40 -4.98 5.45 -4.49
C VAL A 40 -5.54 4.05 -4.73
N ARG A 41 -6.86 3.92 -4.86
CA ARG A 41 -7.51 2.63 -5.12
C ARG A 41 -6.90 1.94 -6.33
N LEU A 42 -6.73 2.67 -7.41
CA LEU A 42 -6.19 2.13 -8.65
C LEU A 42 -4.71 1.78 -8.54
N LEU A 43 -3.91 2.64 -7.88
CA LEU A 43 -2.50 2.31 -7.63
C LEU A 43 -2.33 1.09 -6.73
N VAL A 44 -3.24 0.89 -5.76
CA VAL A 44 -3.27 -0.33 -4.94
C VAL A 44 -3.61 -1.54 -5.80
N GLU A 45 -4.56 -1.42 -6.73
CA GLU A 45 -4.88 -2.51 -7.68
C GLU A 45 -3.65 -2.89 -8.52
N LEU A 46 -2.90 -1.91 -9.04
CA LEU A 46 -1.64 -2.15 -9.74
C LEU A 46 -0.60 -2.80 -8.83
N TYR A 47 -0.38 -2.24 -7.63
CA TYR A 47 0.59 -2.75 -6.66
C TYR A 47 0.34 -4.22 -6.30
N THR A 48 -0.92 -4.61 -6.13
CA THR A 48 -1.29 -6.00 -5.83
C THR A 48 -1.42 -6.90 -7.06
N GLY A 49 -1.45 -6.31 -8.25
CA GLY A 49 -1.81 -6.98 -9.49
C GLY A 49 -0.66 -7.27 -10.43
N VAL A 50 0.55 -6.80 -10.12
CA VAL A 50 1.78 -7.03 -10.89
C VAL A 50 2.74 -7.95 -10.13
N GLU A 51 3.54 -8.74 -10.85
CA GLU A 51 4.52 -9.65 -10.23
C GLU A 51 5.78 -8.92 -9.74
N SER A 52 6.17 -7.84 -10.42
CA SER A 52 7.40 -7.10 -10.12
C SER A 52 7.14 -5.60 -10.06
N LEU A 53 7.49 -5.00 -8.92
CA LEU A 53 7.42 -3.57 -8.67
C LEU A 53 8.82 -2.97 -8.77
N SER A 54 8.96 -1.88 -9.54
CA SER A 54 10.19 -1.09 -9.55
C SER A 54 10.25 -0.18 -8.32
N GLU A 55 11.46 0.11 -7.84
CA GLU A 55 11.67 1.02 -6.71
C GLU A 55 11.04 2.41 -6.98
N ALA A 56 11.12 2.88 -8.22
CA ALA A 56 10.53 4.14 -8.66
C ALA A 56 8.99 4.14 -8.56
N PHE A 57 8.33 3.03 -8.93
CA PHE A 57 6.89 2.90 -8.74
C PHE A 57 6.53 2.83 -7.26
N GLU A 58 7.28 2.08 -6.45
CA GLU A 58 7.04 2.03 -5.01
C GLU A 58 7.17 3.41 -4.35
N ASP A 59 8.21 4.18 -4.67
CA ASP A 59 8.39 5.55 -4.17
C ASP A 59 7.23 6.47 -4.56
N PHE A 60 6.83 6.41 -5.82
CA PHE A 60 5.67 7.16 -6.31
C PHE A 60 4.39 6.75 -5.56
N PHE A 61 4.16 5.44 -5.42
CA PHE A 61 3.00 4.88 -4.77
C PHE A 61 2.89 5.30 -3.30
N TYR A 62 3.95 5.08 -2.50
CA TYR A 62 3.95 5.45 -1.09
C TYR A 62 3.83 6.97 -0.91
N GLY A 63 4.42 7.76 -1.80
CA GLY A 63 4.28 9.21 -1.82
C GLY A 63 2.83 9.67 -2.03
N VAL A 64 2.13 9.07 -2.99
CA VAL A 64 0.72 9.35 -3.26
C VAL A 64 -0.17 8.88 -2.11
N LEU A 65 0.02 7.64 -1.65
CA LEU A 65 -0.73 7.04 -0.55
C LEU A 65 -0.63 7.90 0.71
N LYS A 66 0.58 8.33 1.08
CA LYS A 66 0.82 9.20 2.24
C LYS A 66 0.10 10.53 2.13
N LYS A 67 0.17 11.18 0.95
CA LYS A 67 -0.50 12.47 0.72
C LYS A 67 -2.01 12.38 0.90
N VAL A 68 -2.63 11.30 0.41
CA VAL A 68 -4.07 11.11 0.54
C VAL A 68 -4.46 10.80 1.99
N ILE A 69 -3.76 9.86 2.64
CA ILE A 69 -4.07 9.42 4.01
C ILE A 69 -3.85 10.52 5.06
N ILE A 70 -2.91 11.43 4.83
CA ILE A 70 -2.63 12.55 5.76
C ILE A 70 -3.40 13.82 5.35
N ALA A 71 -4.12 13.83 4.22
CA ALA A 71 -4.74 15.04 3.67
C ALA A 71 -5.70 15.71 4.65
N ASP A 72 -6.52 14.92 5.35
CA ASP A 72 -7.46 15.37 6.37
C ASP A 72 -6.89 15.30 7.80
N GLY A 73 -5.72 14.69 7.96
CA GLY A 73 -5.00 14.53 9.23
C GLY A 73 -5.56 13.42 10.14
N GLU A 74 -6.53 12.64 9.67
CA GLU A 74 -7.16 11.54 10.40
C GLU A 74 -7.26 10.30 9.50
N ILE A 75 -6.68 9.18 9.93
CA ILE A 75 -6.73 7.95 9.14
C ILE A 75 -8.13 7.33 9.25
N GLN A 76 -8.94 7.50 8.21
CA GLN A 76 -10.30 6.98 8.18
C GLN A 76 -10.33 5.45 7.96
N PRO A 77 -11.42 4.75 8.34
CA PRO A 77 -11.54 3.31 8.11
C PRO A 77 -11.39 2.90 6.63
N GLY A 78 -11.86 3.73 5.69
CA GLY A 78 -11.72 3.47 4.26
C GLY A 78 -10.25 3.54 3.78
N GLU A 79 -9.47 4.43 4.35
CA GLU A 79 -8.04 4.60 4.06
C GLU A 79 -7.22 3.47 4.69
N GLN A 80 -7.59 3.06 5.90
CA GLN A 80 -6.99 1.92 6.58
C GLN A 80 -7.16 0.63 5.78
N PHE A 81 -8.26 0.45 5.06
CA PHE A 81 -8.47 -0.71 4.19
C PHE A 81 -7.40 -0.81 3.09
N TYR A 82 -7.01 0.32 2.50
CA TYR A 82 -5.95 0.34 1.49
C TYR A 82 -4.58 0.01 2.10
N LEU A 83 -4.29 0.53 3.29
CA LEU A 83 -3.07 0.18 4.03
C LEU A 83 -2.99 -1.32 4.30
N LEU A 84 -4.07 -1.92 4.79
CA LEU A 84 -4.16 -3.36 5.01
C LEU A 84 -3.90 -4.13 3.71
N LYS A 85 -4.53 -3.72 2.61
CA LYS A 85 -4.38 -4.41 1.32
C LYS A 85 -2.94 -4.40 0.81
N VAL A 86 -2.22 -3.29 1.02
CA VAL A 86 -0.79 -3.16 0.66
C VAL A 86 0.09 -4.02 1.56
N ILE A 87 -0.08 -3.91 2.88
CA ILE A 87 0.78 -4.59 3.88
C ILE A 87 0.61 -6.11 3.86
N TYR A 88 -0.59 -6.59 3.50
CA TYR A 88 -0.88 -8.02 3.45
C TYR A 88 -0.88 -8.58 2.01
N SER A 89 -0.44 -7.82 1.00
CA SER A 89 -0.50 -8.29 -0.40
C SER A 89 0.40 -9.50 -0.65
N ASP A 90 1.60 -9.51 -0.10
CA ASP A 90 2.63 -10.55 -0.30
C ASP A 90 2.80 -11.47 0.91
N ARG A 91 1.91 -11.35 1.93
CA ARG A 91 1.94 -12.07 3.21
C ARG A 91 3.24 -11.87 4.02
N VAL A 92 4.09 -10.92 3.63
CA VAL A 92 5.37 -10.65 4.27
C VAL A 92 5.50 -9.15 4.48
N ILE A 93 5.41 -8.70 5.73
CA ILE A 93 5.58 -7.28 6.01
C ILE A 93 7.04 -6.88 5.77
N ARG A 94 7.27 -6.08 4.73
CA ARG A 94 8.61 -5.68 4.30
C ARG A 94 9.15 -4.56 5.20
N PRO A 95 10.48 -4.42 5.36
CA PRO A 95 11.07 -3.32 6.14
C PRO A 95 10.60 -1.93 5.69
N ARG A 96 10.36 -1.75 4.38
CA ARG A 96 9.83 -0.50 3.81
C ARG A 96 8.41 -0.20 4.29
N GLU A 97 7.55 -1.21 4.39
CA GLU A 97 6.18 -1.08 4.89
C GLU A 97 6.16 -0.76 6.38
N LEU A 98 7.04 -1.37 7.17
CA LEU A 98 7.22 -1.02 8.59
C LEU A 98 7.68 0.43 8.77
N ALA A 99 8.63 0.89 7.94
CA ALA A 99 9.09 2.27 7.95
C ALA A 99 7.94 3.22 7.59
N PHE A 100 7.16 2.89 6.55
CA PHE A 100 6.00 3.66 6.13
C PHE A 100 4.93 3.78 7.24
N LEU A 101 4.59 2.69 7.91
CA LEU A 101 3.66 2.71 9.05
C LEU A 101 4.15 3.59 10.20
N ARG A 102 5.46 3.56 10.50
CA ARG A 102 6.06 4.43 11.53
C ARG A 102 5.95 5.89 11.16
N GLU A 103 6.20 6.23 9.90
CA GLU A 103 6.04 7.60 9.41
C GLU A 103 4.59 8.07 9.48
N LEU A 104 3.65 7.27 8.97
CA LEU A 104 2.21 7.58 9.05
C LEU A 104 1.77 7.80 10.48
N ARG A 105 2.15 6.92 11.42
CA ARG A 105 1.81 7.06 12.83
C ARG A 105 2.38 8.34 13.46
N LYS A 106 3.54 8.81 13.01
CA LYS A 106 4.18 10.03 13.51
C LYS A 106 3.53 11.30 12.96
N GLU A 107 3.06 11.25 11.71
CA GLU A 107 2.52 12.43 11.02
C GLU A 107 0.99 12.56 11.16
N ALA A 108 0.27 11.46 11.36
CA ALA A 108 -1.17 11.48 11.60
C ALA A 108 -1.48 12.22 12.91
N LYS A 109 -2.40 13.19 12.86
CA LYS A 109 -2.84 13.93 14.04
C LYS A 109 -3.80 13.09 14.89
N HIS A 110 -4.65 12.33 14.20
CA HIS A 110 -5.61 11.42 14.81
C HIS A 110 -5.45 10.03 14.19
N VAL A 111 -5.33 9.03 15.06
CA VAL A 111 -5.27 7.62 14.67
C VAL A 111 -6.42 6.87 15.32
N THR A 112 -7.05 6.00 14.55
CA THR A 112 -8.11 5.13 15.08
C THR A 112 -7.49 3.97 15.90
N PRO A 113 -8.24 3.40 16.86
CA PRO A 113 -7.79 2.21 17.59
C PRO A 113 -7.44 1.05 16.66
N ALA A 114 -8.16 0.93 15.53
CA ALA A 114 -7.91 -0.08 14.52
C ALA A 114 -6.56 0.12 13.83
N PHE A 115 -6.17 1.36 13.50
CA PHE A 115 -4.85 1.65 12.93
C PHE A 115 -3.72 1.42 13.93
N GLU A 116 -3.93 1.76 15.20
CA GLU A 116 -2.95 1.50 16.26
C GLU A 116 -2.76 -0.02 16.46
N GLN A 117 -3.83 -0.80 16.43
CA GLN A 117 -3.75 -2.27 16.48
C GLN A 117 -3.00 -2.83 15.26
N LEU A 118 -3.26 -2.29 14.07
CA LEU A 118 -2.53 -2.65 12.85
C LEU A 118 -1.03 -2.41 13.01
N CYS A 119 -0.64 -1.23 13.51
CA CYS A 119 0.76 -0.90 13.77
C CYS A 119 1.39 -1.87 14.77
N GLN A 120 0.69 -2.18 15.87
CA GLN A 120 1.18 -3.12 16.87
C GLN A 120 1.37 -4.52 16.29
N THR A 121 0.41 -5.03 15.52
CA THR A 121 0.53 -6.33 14.85
C THR A 121 1.67 -6.33 13.85
N ALA A 122 1.84 -5.28 13.06
CA ALA A 122 2.93 -5.16 12.10
C ALA A 122 4.29 -5.10 12.78
N PHE A 123 4.44 -4.29 13.85
CA PHE A 123 5.70 -4.15 14.58
C PHE A 123 6.07 -5.37 15.44
N ALA A 124 5.08 -6.13 15.89
CA ALA A 124 5.28 -7.36 16.65
C ALA A 124 5.49 -8.60 15.75
N SER A 125 5.20 -8.50 14.45
CA SER A 125 5.37 -9.61 13.52
C SER A 125 6.85 -9.93 13.32
N PRO A 126 7.30 -11.16 13.60
CA PRO A 126 8.64 -11.59 13.21
C PRO A 126 8.73 -11.63 11.68
N ALA A 127 9.92 -11.35 11.14
CA ALA A 127 10.19 -11.15 9.70
C ALA A 127 9.92 -12.38 8.79
N THR A 128 9.30 -13.45 9.29
CA THR A 128 9.07 -14.68 8.55
C THR A 128 7.65 -15.18 8.71
N ASN A 129 6.92 -15.11 7.59
CA ASN A 129 5.79 -15.93 7.17
C ASN A 129 4.51 -15.82 8.02
N TRP A 130 3.68 -14.83 7.68
CA TRP A 130 2.32 -14.73 8.21
C TRP A 130 1.38 -15.67 7.43
N SER A 131 1.06 -16.83 8.03
CA SER A 131 -0.10 -17.60 7.60
C SER A 131 -1.36 -16.94 8.18
N VAL A 132 -2.15 -16.27 7.33
CA VAL A 132 -3.56 -15.91 7.63
C VAL A 132 -4.38 -17.19 7.72
N GLY A 133 -4.18 -17.93 8.80
CA GLY A 133 -4.75 -19.26 9.00
C GLY A 133 -4.14 -19.81 10.27
N GLY A 134 -4.58 -19.27 11.41
CA GLY A 134 -4.10 -19.64 12.72
C GLY A 134 -4.10 -21.15 12.89
N THR A 135 -2.91 -21.75 12.89
CA THR A 135 -2.72 -23.03 13.56
C THR A 135 -2.20 -22.67 14.94
N PRO A 136 -3.01 -22.81 16.01
CA PRO A 136 -2.47 -22.65 17.35
C PRO A 136 -1.36 -23.70 17.50
N ALA A 137 -0.14 -23.24 17.75
CA ALA A 137 0.93 -24.11 18.20
C ALA A 137 0.55 -24.63 19.59
N PHE A 138 -0.21 -25.73 19.63
CA PHE A 138 -0.32 -26.54 20.83
C PHE A 138 1.02 -27.24 21.03
N GLY A 139 1.95 -26.52 21.64
CA GLY A 139 3.18 -27.05 22.20
C GLY A 139 2.85 -27.76 23.52
N THR A 140 2.76 -29.07 23.42
CA THR A 140 2.90 -30.06 24.49
C THR A 140 3.86 -29.62 25.60
N SER A 141 3.36 -29.52 26.82
CA SER A 141 4.19 -29.65 28.02
C SER A 141 4.03 -31.06 28.55
N ALA A 142 5.19 -31.64 28.87
CA ALA A 142 5.45 -33.02 29.28
C ALA A 142 4.76 -33.44 30.58
#